data_AF-A0A6N6SUV5-F1
#
_entry.id   AF-A0A6N6SUV5-F1
#
_cell.length_a   1.000
_cell.length_b   1.000
_cell.length_c   1.000
_cell.angle_alpha   90.00
_cell.angle_beta   90.00
_cell.angle_gamma   90.00
#
_symmetry.space_group_name_H-M   'P 1'
#
loop_
_entity.id
_entity.type
_entity.pdbx_description
1 polymer ?
#
loop_
_entity_poly.entity_id
_entity_poly.type
_entity_poly.pdbx_seq_one_letter_code
_entity_poly.pdbx_strand_id
1 'polypeptide(L)'
;MSIDAIWAKDENALFAEVGEAVLSTDMGMTAPSLEQMIRAGKEWMEAKKGLLCQLICSHQGVKTAIVGGALGKDLAALIIDILEHHVTALSPIPPASAGLLFCRLGYFRLCPEHSH
;
A
#
# COMPACT_ATOMS: atom_id res chain seq x y z
N MET A 1 10.10 -0.63 -12.02
CA MET A 1 10.08 0.78 -11.57
C MET A 1 11.06 0.90 -10.40
N SER A 2 11.93 1.92 -10.32
CA SER A 2 12.84 2.04 -9.17
C SER A 2 12.06 2.49 -7.92
N ILE A 3 12.34 1.87 -6.78
CA ILE A 3 11.73 2.26 -5.48
C ILE A 3 11.98 3.74 -5.17
N ASP A 4 13.09 4.31 -5.62
CA ASP A 4 13.42 5.73 -5.43
C ASP A 4 12.43 6.67 -6.12
N ALA A 5 11.95 6.30 -7.31
CA ALA A 5 11.00 7.12 -8.08
C ALA A 5 9.63 7.16 -7.40
N ILE A 6 9.21 6.05 -6.78
CA ILE A 6 7.95 5.98 -6.03
C ILE A 6 8.10 6.67 -4.68
N TRP A 7 9.27 6.53 -4.03
CA TRP A 7 9.57 7.17 -2.75
C TRP A 7 9.54 8.70 -2.80
N ALA A 8 9.85 9.29 -3.96
CA ALA A 8 9.82 10.73 -4.17
C ALA A 8 8.40 11.30 -4.35
N LYS A 9 7.38 10.47 -4.62
CA LYS A 9 6.00 10.91 -4.79
C LYS A 9 5.45 11.41 -3.46
N ASP A 10 4.66 12.48 -3.46
CA ASP A 10 3.90 12.86 -2.27
C ASP A 10 2.76 11.87 -1.99
N GLU A 11 2.16 11.96 -0.81
CA GLU A 11 1.12 11.03 -0.38
C GLU A 11 -0.15 11.11 -1.25
N ASN A 12 -0.53 12.30 -1.73
CA ASN A 12 -1.71 12.45 -2.58
C ASN A 12 -1.49 11.81 -3.95
N ALA A 13 -0.28 11.93 -4.52
CA ALA A 13 0.05 11.23 -5.77
C ALA A 13 -0.07 9.69 -5.61
N LEU A 14 0.38 9.14 -4.48
CA LEU A 14 0.22 7.71 -4.20
C LEU A 14 -1.25 7.31 -4.03
N PHE A 15 -2.06 8.11 -3.34
CA PHE A 15 -3.50 7.86 -3.24
C PHE A 15 -4.19 7.96 -4.59
N ALA A 16 -3.82 8.93 -5.43
CA ALA A 16 -4.38 9.09 -6.76
C ALA A 16 -4.14 7.84 -7.63
N GLU A 17 -2.93 7.26 -7.59
CA GLU A 17 -2.61 6.04 -8.33
C GLU A 17 -3.41 4.81 -7.87
N VAL A 18 -3.60 4.66 -6.55
CA VAL A 18 -4.48 3.61 -6.02
C VAL A 18 -5.92 3.85 -6.45
N GLY A 19 -6.40 5.09 -6.35
CA GLY A 19 -7.77 5.45 -6.73
C GLY A 19 -8.06 5.34 -8.22
N GLU A 20 -7.10 5.69 -9.08
CA GLU A 20 -7.19 5.49 -10.53
C GLU A 20 -7.42 4.01 -10.84
N ALA A 21 -6.61 3.12 -10.27
CA ALA A 21 -6.78 1.69 -10.45
C ALA A 21 -8.15 1.18 -9.98
N VAL A 22 -8.64 1.67 -8.84
CA VAL A 22 -9.96 1.32 -8.30
C VAL A 22 -11.11 1.80 -9.18
N LEU A 23 -11.00 2.99 -9.78
CA LEU A 23 -12.04 3.60 -10.61
C LEU A 23 -11.97 3.11 -12.07
N SER A 24 -10.78 2.71 -12.54
CA SER A 24 -10.54 2.25 -13.92
C SER A 24 -11.25 0.94 -14.28
N THR A 25 -11.76 0.20 -13.29
CA THR A 25 -12.57 -1.00 -13.52
C THR A 25 -13.96 -0.72 -14.08
N ASP A 26 -14.41 0.54 -14.08
CA ASP A 26 -15.73 0.95 -14.57
C ASP A 26 -15.64 1.49 -16.01
N MET A 27 -15.70 0.57 -16.99
CA MET A 27 -15.65 0.90 -18.42
C MET A 27 -16.94 1.60 -18.88
N GLY A 28 -16.98 2.93 -18.74
CA GLY A 28 -18.07 3.74 -19.32
C GLY A 28 -18.23 5.14 -18.76
N MET A 29 -17.49 5.54 -17.72
CA MET A 29 -17.62 6.85 -17.10
C MET A 29 -16.56 7.85 -17.56
N THR A 30 -16.93 9.14 -17.49
CA THR A 30 -16.01 10.28 -17.63
C THR A 30 -14.77 10.08 -16.77
N ALA A 31 -13.59 10.41 -17.30
CA ALA A 31 -12.34 10.31 -16.55
C ALA A 31 -12.47 11.00 -15.18
N PRO A 32 -12.12 10.30 -14.08
CA PRO A 32 -12.27 10.85 -12.74
C PRO A 32 -11.35 12.07 -12.56
N SER A 33 -11.82 13.05 -11.80
CA SER A 33 -10.96 14.16 -11.35
C SER A 33 -9.89 13.66 -10.37
N LEU A 34 -8.79 14.41 -10.25
CA LEU A 34 -7.72 14.11 -9.29
C LEU A 34 -8.26 13.97 -7.86
N GLU A 35 -9.20 14.83 -7.46
CA GLU A 35 -9.82 14.77 -6.12
C GLU A 35 -10.61 13.47 -5.92
N GLN A 36 -11.36 13.03 -6.94
CA GLN A 36 -12.07 11.76 -6.91
C GLN A 36 -11.11 10.57 -6.80
N MET A 37 -10.00 10.59 -7.54
CA MET A 37 -8.96 9.56 -7.45
C MET A 37 -8.33 9.53 -6.06
N ILE A 38 -7.92 10.67 -5.51
CA ILE A 38 -7.35 10.73 -4.16
C ILE A 38 -8.34 10.20 -3.12
N ARG A 39 -9.61 10.60 -3.21
CA ARG A 39 -10.66 10.13 -2.30
C ARG A 39 -10.84 8.62 -2.39
N ALA A 40 -10.98 8.08 -3.61
CA ALA A 40 -11.13 6.65 -3.83
C ALA A 40 -9.93 5.86 -3.29
N GLY A 41 -8.71 6.37 -3.47
CA GLY A 41 -7.50 5.77 -2.91
C GLY A 41 -7.50 5.72 -1.39
N LYS A 42 -7.91 6.80 -0.73
CA LYS A 42 -8.04 6.85 0.74
C LYS A 42 -9.09 5.86 1.26
N GLU A 43 -10.27 5.86 0.63
CA GLU A 43 -11.37 4.95 0.97
C GLU A 43 -10.95 3.49 0.81
N TRP A 44 -10.27 3.16 -0.28
CA TRP A 44 -9.76 1.81 -0.51
C TRP A 44 -8.72 1.38 0.54
N MET A 45 -7.76 2.26 0.85
CA MET A 45 -6.71 1.96 1.85
C MET A 45 -7.32 1.71 3.23
N GLU A 46 -8.30 2.51 3.67
CA GLU A 46 -8.98 2.29 4.94
C GLU A 46 -9.83 1.01 4.92
N ALA A 47 -10.57 0.76 3.84
CA ALA A 47 -11.39 -0.45 3.70
C ALA A 47 -10.56 -1.74 3.67
N LYS A 48 -9.34 -1.70 3.10
CA LYS A 48 -8.44 -2.87 3.03
C LYS A 48 -7.40 -2.92 4.14
N LYS A 49 -7.35 -1.93 5.01
CA LYS A 49 -6.37 -1.82 6.11
C LYS A 49 -6.21 -3.11 6.91
N GLY A 50 -7.32 -3.70 7.37
CA GLY A 50 -7.29 -4.94 8.15
C GLY A 50 -6.68 -6.12 7.38
N LEU A 51 -7.07 -6.28 6.12
CA LEU A 51 -6.55 -7.32 5.23
C LEU A 51 -5.06 -7.11 4.93
N LEU A 52 -4.66 -5.88 4.61
CA LEU A 52 -3.26 -5.52 4.36
C LEU A 52 -2.42 -5.79 5.60
N CYS A 53 -2.89 -5.41 6.80
CA CYS A 53 -2.19 -5.72 8.04
C CYS A 53 -2.08 -7.23 8.25
N GLN A 54 -3.16 -7.99 8.09
CA GLN A 54 -3.11 -9.45 8.24
C GLN A 54 -2.12 -10.10 7.27
N LEU A 55 -2.13 -9.70 6.00
CA LEU A 55 -1.25 -10.22 4.97
C LEU A 55 0.22 -9.85 5.22
N ILE A 56 0.51 -8.56 5.41
CA ILE A 56 1.87 -8.05 5.58
C ILE A 56 2.47 -8.52 6.91
N CYS A 57 1.71 -8.42 8.00
CA CYS A 57 2.20 -8.71 9.33
C CYS A 57 2.28 -10.22 9.65
N SER A 58 1.63 -11.08 8.85
CA SER A 58 1.82 -12.53 8.96
C SER A 58 3.09 -13.02 8.26
N HIS A 59 3.73 -12.17 7.44
CA HIS A 59 4.95 -12.52 6.74
C HIS A 59 6.17 -12.47 7.67
N GLN A 60 6.88 -13.60 7.82
CA GLN A 60 8.02 -13.73 8.74
C GLN A 60 9.11 -12.69 8.48
N GLY A 61 9.41 -12.40 7.20
CA GLY A 61 10.42 -11.40 6.84
C GLY A 61 10.06 -9.99 7.34
N VAL A 62 8.78 -9.63 7.36
CA VAL A 62 8.32 -8.31 7.85
C VAL A 62 8.47 -8.24 9.35
N LYS A 63 8.09 -9.31 10.06
CA LYS A 63 8.31 -9.41 11.51
C LYS A 63 9.78 -9.25 11.88
N THR A 64 10.67 -9.98 11.20
CA THR A 64 12.12 -9.89 11.41
C THR A 64 12.65 -8.49 11.08
N ALA A 65 12.20 -7.89 9.98
CA ALA A 65 12.59 -6.52 9.60
C ALA A 65 12.19 -5.50 10.67
N ILE A 66 10.94 -5.55 11.16
CA ILE A 66 10.44 -4.65 12.20
C ILE A 66 11.23 -4.82 13.51
N VAL A 67 11.45 -6.07 13.95
CA VAL A 67 12.23 -6.36 15.18
C VAL A 67 13.69 -5.94 15.04
N GLY A 68 14.28 -6.11 13.85
CA GLY A 68 15.64 -5.68 13.54
C GLY A 68 15.80 -4.16 13.37
N GLY A 69 14.73 -3.38 13.54
CA GLY A 69 14.75 -1.92 13.39
C GLY A 69 14.82 -1.43 11.94
N ALA A 70 14.56 -2.31 10.96
CA ALA A 70 14.48 -1.90 9.56
C ALA A 70 13.25 -0.99 9.38
N LEU A 71 13.51 0.26 8.99
CA LEU A 71 12.50 1.29 8.77
C LEU A 71 12.74 1.97 7.42
N GLY A 72 11.72 2.61 6.89
CA GLY A 72 11.84 3.37 5.64
C GLY A 72 11.88 2.47 4.41
N LYS A 73 12.91 2.63 3.56
CA LYS A 73 12.96 2.06 2.21
C LYS A 73 13.03 0.53 2.19
N ASP A 74 13.80 -0.07 3.10
CA ASP A 74 14.00 -1.52 3.12
C ASP A 74 12.73 -2.27 3.51
N LEU A 75 12.01 -1.76 4.53
CA LEU A 75 10.72 -2.30 4.92
C LEU A 75 9.68 -2.12 3.80
N ALA A 76 9.67 -0.97 3.13
CA ALA A 76 8.76 -0.74 2.03
C ALA A 76 9.04 -1.65 0.83
N ALA A 77 10.31 -1.91 0.48
CA ALA A 77 10.65 -2.84 -0.59
C ALA A 77 10.07 -4.23 -0.32
N LEU A 78 10.23 -4.72 0.91
CA LEU A 78 9.69 -6.02 1.32
C LEU A 78 8.17 -6.05 1.28
N ILE A 79 7.50 -4.98 1.72
CA ILE A 79 6.03 -4.89 1.67
C ILE A 79 5.54 -4.86 0.22
N ILE A 80 6.19 -4.10 -0.65
CA ILE A 80 5.84 -4.03 -2.07
C ILE A 80 5.96 -5.42 -2.70
N ASP A 81 7.05 -6.15 -2.44
CA ASP A 81 7.25 -7.51 -2.92
C ASP A 81 6.12 -8.46 -2.47
N ILE A 82 5.72 -8.41 -1.19
CA ILE A 82 4.59 -9.19 -0.67
C ILE A 82 3.30 -8.85 -1.42
N LEU A 83 3.02 -7.56 -1.64
CA LEU A 83 1.81 -7.09 -2.31
C LEU A 83 1.80 -7.46 -3.80
N GLU A 84 2.95 -7.43 -4.50
CA GLU A 84 3.05 -7.86 -5.90
C GLU A 84 2.61 -9.32 -6.08
N HIS A 85 3.01 -10.19 -5.13
CA HIS A 85 2.69 -11.62 -5.16
C HIS A 85 1.25 -11.95 -4.73
N HIS A 86 0.58 -11.10 -3.93
CA HIS A 86 -0.69 -11.46 -3.29
C HIS A 86 -1.88 -10.56 -3.66
N VAL A 87 -1.65 -9.28 -3.99
CA VAL A 87 -2.74 -8.32 -4.22
C VAL A 87 -3.20 -8.28 -5.67
N THR A 88 -2.34 -8.66 -6.62
CA THR A 88 -2.70 -8.77 -8.04
C THR A 88 -3.92 -9.68 -8.29
N ALA A 89 -4.17 -10.65 -7.40
CA ALA A 89 -5.35 -11.52 -7.45
C ALA A 89 -6.63 -10.91 -6.82
N LEU A 90 -6.52 -9.87 -5.99
CA LEU A 90 -7.62 -9.32 -5.18
C LEU A 90 -8.13 -7.96 -5.66
N SER A 91 -7.27 -7.15 -6.28
CA SER A 91 -7.61 -5.85 -6.86
C SER A 91 -6.44 -5.38 -7.74
N PRO A 92 -6.68 -4.80 -8.93
CA PRO A 92 -5.61 -4.36 -9.83
C PRO A 92 -4.94 -3.06 -9.36
N ILE A 93 -4.62 -2.94 -8.07
CA ILE A 93 -3.98 -1.74 -7.52
C ILE A 93 -2.45 -1.79 -7.71
N PRO A 94 -1.78 -0.63 -7.84
CA PRO A 94 -0.32 -0.56 -7.91
C PRO A 94 0.30 -0.99 -6.57
N PRO A 95 1.01 -2.13 -6.50
CA PRO A 95 1.54 -2.65 -5.23
C PRO A 95 2.56 -1.71 -4.58
N ALA A 96 3.36 -1.06 -5.42
CA ALA A 96 4.31 -0.03 -5.05
C ALA A 96 3.67 1.12 -4.25
N SER A 97 2.56 1.66 -4.75
CA SER A 97 1.90 2.83 -4.18
C SER A 97 1.17 2.47 -2.88
N ALA A 98 0.49 1.32 -2.86
CA ALA A 98 -0.16 0.81 -1.65
C ALA A 98 0.85 0.42 -0.56
N GLY A 99 1.96 -0.23 -0.90
CA GLY A 99 3.01 -0.60 0.05
C GLY A 99 3.69 0.62 0.66
N LEU A 100 3.95 1.66 -0.16
CA LEU A 100 4.52 2.90 0.36
C LEU A 100 3.52 3.67 1.25
N LEU A 101 2.24 3.71 0.88
CA LEU A 101 1.19 4.27 1.73
C LEU A 101 1.08 3.51 3.06
N PHE A 102 1.13 2.19 3.05
CA PHE A 102 1.13 1.37 4.27
C PHE A 102 2.27 1.77 5.22
N CYS A 103 3.48 2.00 4.69
CA CYS A 103 4.61 2.49 5.47
C CYS A 103 4.41 3.91 5.99
N ARG A 104 4.00 4.86 5.13
CA ARG A 104 3.85 6.28 5.48
C ARG A 104 2.74 6.53 6.49
N LEU A 105 1.63 5.83 6.37
CA LEU A 105 0.50 5.89 7.30
C LEU A 105 0.79 5.18 8.62
N GLY A 106 1.93 4.48 8.74
CA GLY A 106 2.33 3.81 9.96
C GLY A 106 1.54 2.54 10.28
N TYR A 107 0.91 1.92 9.27
CA TYR A 107 0.09 0.72 9.48
C TYR A 107 0.88 -0.48 9.98
N PHE A 108 2.19 -0.52 9.75
CA PHE A 108 3.08 -1.54 10.35
C PHE A 108 3.05 -1.52 11.89
N ARG A 109 2.70 -0.39 12.53
CA ARG A 109 2.49 -0.31 13.99
C ARG A 109 1.26 -1.07 14.47
N LEU A 110 0.38 -1.45 13.55
CA LEU A 110 -0.79 -2.29 13.80
C LEU A 110 -0.46 -3.78 13.65
N CYS A 111 0.78 -4.13 13.24
CA CYS A 111 1.21 -5.52 13.22
C CYS A 111 1.18 -6.07 14.65
N PRO A 112 0.40 -7.14 14.90
CA PRO A 112 0.33 -7.74 16.21
C PRO A 112 1.64 -8.46 16.49
N GLU A 113 2.60 -7.75 17.08
CA GLU A 113 3.73 -8.28 17.84
C GLU A 113 4.50 -7.12 18.53
N HIS A 114 3.82 -6.50 19.51
CA HIS A 114 4.42 -5.82 20.69
C HIS A 114 3.81 -6.38 22.00
N SER A 115 3.07 -7.49 21.92
CA SER A 115 2.34 -8.11 23.05
C SER A 115 2.95 -9.46 23.40
N HIS A 116 4.22 -9.48 23.80
CA HIS A 116 4.80 -10.56 24.60
C HIS A 116 5.85 -9.97 25.54
#